data_AF-A0A6C1DUM9-F1
#
_entry.id   AF-A0A6C1DUM9-F1
#
_cell.length_a   1.000
_cell.length_b   1.000
_cell.length_c   1.000
_cell.angle_alpha   90.00
_cell.angle_beta   90.00
_cell.angle_gamma   90.00
#
_symmetry.space_group_name_H-M   'P 1'
#
loop_
_entity.id
_entity.type
_entity.pdbx_description
1 polymer ?
#
loop_
_entity_poly.entity_id
_entity_poly.type
_entity_poly.pdbx_seq_one_letter_code
_entity_poly.pdbx_strand_id
1 'polypeptide(L)'
;MNGNIEDEWILPQENSMLSLSISKLEDLEDDSSIKPIGDGPHDTLGSEETQHFSRKNVDFSIDDIPEEAADLQAIQEGKSMKSLNNTSIPYRRASAQLSNSNGHINAHLVNKLSTELRRLEGELSTSKESYNNLLSEKAKANDEILRLLEENDKFDEVNKQKDELLRKVEQIQSKLETSLQLLGEKTEQVEELENDVSDLKEMMHEQVQQMVEIQEKMR
;
A
#
# COMPACT_ATOMS: atom_id res chain seq x y z
N MET A 1 -11.92 67.21 -18.57
CA MET A 1 -12.61 65.91 -18.80
C MET A 1 -11.52 64.86 -18.65
N ASN A 2 -11.40 64.03 -17.63
CA ASN A 2 -12.26 63.65 -16.51
C ASN A 2 -11.39 63.54 -15.25
N GLY A 3 -11.97 63.85 -14.09
CA GLY A 3 -11.33 63.58 -12.80
C GLY A 3 -11.36 62.09 -12.47
N ASN A 4 -10.47 61.66 -11.59
CA ASN A 4 -10.81 60.63 -10.63
C ASN A 4 -10.11 60.94 -9.30
N ILE A 5 -10.96 61.26 -8.34
CA ILE A 5 -10.75 61.34 -6.91
C ILE A 5 -10.54 59.91 -6.40
N GLU A 6 -9.51 59.71 -5.58
CA GLU A 6 -9.53 58.89 -4.35
C GLU A 6 -8.10 58.68 -3.85
N ASP A 7 -7.66 59.69 -3.11
CA ASP A 7 -6.71 59.52 -2.02
C ASP A 7 -7.30 58.58 -0.95
N GLU A 8 -6.40 57.89 -0.25
CA GLU A 8 -6.49 57.65 1.20
C GLU A 8 -7.55 56.68 1.73
N TRP A 9 -7.20 55.39 1.81
CA TRP A 9 -7.64 54.53 2.92
C TRP A 9 -6.49 53.62 3.38
N ILE A 10 -5.57 54.20 4.15
CA ILE A 10 -4.67 53.45 5.03
C ILE A 10 -5.53 52.96 6.20
N LEU A 11 -5.79 51.66 6.27
CA LEU A 11 -6.50 51.06 7.41
C LEU A 11 -5.62 51.13 8.67
N PRO A 12 -6.13 51.61 9.83
CA PRO A 12 -5.36 51.65 11.06
C PRO A 12 -5.02 50.24 11.56
N GLN A 13 -3.73 50.04 11.85
CA GLN A 13 -3.28 48.99 12.75
C GLN A 13 -3.76 49.26 14.18
N GLU A 14 -3.84 48.18 14.95
CA GLU A 14 -4.00 48.11 16.40
C GLU A 14 -5.43 48.32 16.94
N ASN A 15 -5.99 47.22 17.46
CA ASN A 15 -7.02 47.08 18.52
C ASN A 15 -8.20 46.19 18.12
N SER A 16 -7.95 44.91 17.90
CA SER A 16 -9.02 43.90 17.93
C SER A 16 -8.62 42.76 18.86
N MET A 17 -9.47 42.48 19.84
CA MET A 17 -9.34 41.48 20.90
C MET A 17 -9.11 40.03 20.41
N LEU A 18 -9.09 39.79 19.09
CA LEU A 18 -8.94 38.48 18.49
C LEU A 18 -7.49 37.94 18.47
N SER A 19 -6.46 38.79 18.62
CA SER A 19 -5.06 38.33 18.60
C SER A 19 -4.58 37.67 19.90
N LEU A 20 -5.29 37.91 21.02
CA LEU A 20 -4.94 37.34 22.32
C LEU A 20 -5.30 35.85 22.45
N SER A 21 -6.23 35.35 21.64
CA SER A 21 -6.71 33.96 21.73
C SER A 21 -5.80 32.96 21.02
N ILE A 22 -5.00 33.40 20.05
CA ILE A 22 -4.09 32.51 19.29
C ILE A 22 -2.76 32.29 20.01
N SER A 23 -2.32 33.22 20.86
CA SER A 23 -1.05 33.08 21.59
C SER A 23 -1.16 32.23 22.87
N LYS A 24 -2.35 31.70 23.20
CA LYS A 24 -2.61 30.96 24.45
C LYS A 24 -2.84 29.46 24.25
N LEU A 25 -2.67 28.94 23.04
CA LEU A 25 -2.88 27.52 22.72
C LEU A 25 -1.59 26.69 22.58
N GLU A 26 -0.42 27.26 22.86
CA GLU A 26 0.87 26.60 22.62
C GLU A 26 1.55 26.02 23.88
N ASP A 27 0.93 26.09 25.06
CA ASP A 27 1.54 25.64 26.33
C ASP A 27 0.64 24.71 27.16
N LEU A 28 0.37 23.48 26.69
CA LEU A 28 -0.10 22.38 27.56
C LEU A 28 0.43 21.02 27.06
N GLU A 29 1.74 20.80 27.25
CA GLU A 29 2.28 19.47 27.49
C GLU A 29 2.37 19.20 29.01
N ASP A 30 2.27 17.93 29.38
CA ASP A 30 2.38 17.33 30.72
C ASP A 30 1.28 17.62 31.74
N ASP A 31 0.33 16.68 31.87
CA ASP A 31 -0.04 16.26 33.21
C ASP A 31 -0.30 14.75 33.30
N SER A 32 0.67 14.08 33.92
CA SER A 32 0.61 12.70 34.36
C SER A 32 -0.24 12.59 35.63
N SER A 33 -1.56 12.51 35.49
CA SER A 33 -2.41 12.00 36.58
C SER A 33 -3.80 11.66 36.06
N ILE A 34 -4.11 10.37 36.00
CA ILE A 34 -5.38 9.74 36.41
C ILE A 34 -5.34 8.26 35.98
N LYS A 35 -5.23 7.38 36.97
CA LYS A 35 -5.68 5.98 36.98
C LYS A 35 -6.30 5.75 38.37
N PRO A 36 -7.06 4.66 38.60
CA PRO A 36 -7.99 3.92 37.74
C PRO A 36 -9.35 3.70 38.45
N ILE A 37 -10.38 3.17 37.80
CA ILE A 37 -11.54 2.41 38.37
C ILE A 37 -12.39 2.02 37.13
N GLY A 38 -12.94 0.83 36.91
CA GLY A 38 -13.02 -0.44 37.60
C GLY A 38 -13.73 -1.45 36.66
N ASP A 39 -13.58 -2.74 36.94
CA ASP A 39 -14.03 -3.88 36.13
C ASP A 39 -15.56 -4.01 35.99
N GLY A 40 -16.02 -4.45 34.81
CA GLY A 40 -17.34 -5.03 34.57
C GLY A 40 -17.51 -5.48 33.10
N PRO A 41 -17.97 -6.71 32.82
CA PRO A 41 -18.05 -7.24 31.46
C PRO A 41 -19.38 -6.81 30.80
N HIS A 42 -19.34 -6.42 29.54
CA HIS A 42 -20.54 -6.30 28.72
C HIS A 42 -20.32 -7.03 27.39
N ASP A 43 -21.15 -8.05 27.20
CA ASP A 43 -21.26 -8.84 25.98
C ASP A 43 -21.90 -8.05 24.83
N THR A 44 -21.61 -8.55 23.62
CA THR A 44 -22.42 -8.58 22.39
C THR A 44 -22.51 -7.36 21.43
N LEU A 45 -21.83 -7.55 20.28
CA LEU A 45 -22.31 -7.55 18.88
C LEU A 45 -22.25 -6.28 18.00
N GLY A 46 -21.66 -6.49 16.81
CA GLY A 46 -21.69 -5.63 15.60
C GLY A 46 -20.52 -4.66 15.56
N SER A 47 -19.67 -4.57 14.54
CA SER A 47 -19.79 -4.91 13.13
C SER A 47 -18.41 -4.73 12.45
N GLU A 48 -18.27 -5.32 11.27
CA GLU A 48 -17.30 -4.97 10.20
C GLU A 48 -15.85 -5.47 10.32
N GLU A 49 -15.59 -6.52 9.53
CA GLU A 49 -14.29 -7.04 9.18
C GLU A 49 -13.45 -6.00 8.43
N THR A 50 -12.52 -5.36 9.14
CA THR A 50 -11.31 -4.80 8.53
C THR A 50 -10.21 -5.85 8.64
N GLN A 51 -9.96 -6.58 7.56
CA GLN A 51 -8.80 -7.48 7.49
C GLN A 51 -7.52 -6.65 7.42
N HIS A 52 -7.02 -6.26 8.58
CA HIS A 52 -5.66 -5.83 8.78
C HIS A 52 -4.75 -7.03 8.44
N PHE A 53 -4.06 -7.00 7.30
CA PHE A 53 -2.96 -7.92 7.02
C PHE A 53 -1.79 -7.56 7.95
N SER A 54 -1.95 -7.92 9.22
CA SER A 54 -0.86 -7.93 10.18
C SER A 54 0.11 -8.99 9.70
N ARG A 55 1.33 -8.55 9.36
CA ARG A 55 2.47 -9.39 8.99
C ARG A 55 2.68 -10.39 10.12
N LYS A 56 2.03 -11.56 10.02
CA LYS A 56 2.25 -12.66 10.96
C LYS A 56 3.74 -12.93 10.91
N ASN A 57 4.42 -12.80 12.04
CA ASN A 57 5.70 -13.43 12.25
C ASN A 57 5.47 -14.93 12.02
N VAL A 58 5.73 -15.39 10.81
CA VAL A 58 5.75 -16.80 10.47
C VAL A 58 7.02 -17.32 11.12
N ASP A 59 6.86 -17.89 12.31
CA ASP A 59 7.92 -18.64 12.97
C ASP A 59 8.14 -19.90 12.13
N PHE A 60 9.07 -19.83 11.18
CA PHE A 60 9.49 -20.99 10.40
C PHE A 60 10.22 -21.95 11.34
N SER A 61 9.51 -22.96 11.82
CA SER A 61 10.17 -24.09 12.45
C SER A 61 10.92 -24.87 11.37
N ILE A 62 12.06 -25.47 11.73
CA ILE A 62 12.88 -26.25 10.79
C ILE A 62 12.10 -27.42 10.16
N ASP A 63 11.02 -27.83 10.81
CA ASP A 63 10.09 -28.87 10.36
C ASP A 63 9.09 -28.39 9.29
N ASP A 64 8.96 -27.07 9.06
CA ASP A 64 8.08 -26.47 8.03
C ASP A 64 8.80 -26.28 6.68
N ILE A 65 10.05 -26.71 6.57
CA ILE A 65 10.79 -26.69 5.31
C ILE A 65 10.29 -27.88 4.47
N PRO A 66 9.71 -27.64 3.26
CA PRO A 66 9.33 -28.74 2.39
C PRO A 66 10.54 -29.63 2.12
N GLU A 67 10.35 -30.95 2.18
CA GLU A 67 11.41 -31.97 2.06
C GLU A 67 12.30 -31.75 0.81
N GLU A 68 11.71 -31.22 -0.26
CA GLU A 68 12.37 -30.84 -1.51
C GLU A 68 13.40 -29.68 -1.35
N ALA A 69 13.19 -28.74 -0.42
CA ALA A 69 14.11 -27.66 -0.12
C ALA A 69 15.24 -28.08 0.85
N ALA A 70 14.98 -29.06 1.72
CA ALA A 70 16.02 -29.65 2.58
C ALA A 70 17.09 -30.40 1.75
N ASP A 71 16.67 -31.04 0.65
CA ASP A 71 17.59 -31.70 -0.30
C ASP A 71 18.52 -30.70 -1.00
N LEU A 72 18.06 -29.49 -1.33
CA LEU A 72 18.90 -28.45 -1.93
C LEU A 72 19.99 -27.95 -0.96
N GLN A 73 19.70 -27.86 0.34
CA GLN A 73 20.68 -27.48 1.35
C GLN A 73 21.71 -28.59 1.63
N ALA A 74 21.30 -29.86 1.52
CA ALA A 74 22.20 -31.01 1.63
C ALA A 74 23.23 -31.08 0.48
N ILE A 75 22.88 -30.58 -0.71
CA ILE A 75 23.80 -30.47 -1.87
C ILE A 75 24.92 -29.45 -1.59
N GLN A 76 24.60 -28.33 -0.90
CA GLN A 76 25.57 -27.28 -0.57
C GLN A 76 26.56 -27.71 0.53
N GLU A 77 26.14 -28.58 1.45
CA GLU A 77 26.98 -29.06 2.56
C GLU A 77 27.84 -30.30 2.26
N GLY A 78 27.94 -30.74 1.01
CA GLY A 78 28.90 -31.79 0.62
C GLY A 78 28.68 -33.16 1.30
N LYS A 79 27.49 -33.41 1.85
CA LYS A 79 27.15 -34.69 2.48
C LYS A 79 26.61 -35.66 1.43
N SER A 80 27.54 -36.42 0.86
CA SER A 80 27.39 -37.77 0.30
C SER A 80 26.03 -38.12 -0.31
N MET A 81 25.94 -38.08 -1.64
CA MET A 81 24.91 -38.78 -2.40
C MET A 81 24.83 -40.26 -1.97
N LYS A 82 23.80 -40.62 -1.19
CA LYS A 82 23.44 -42.00 -0.89
C LYS A 82 22.06 -42.34 -1.44
N SER A 83 21.76 -41.91 -2.65
CA SER A 83 20.68 -42.51 -3.45
C SER A 83 20.83 -42.14 -4.91
N LEU A 84 21.98 -42.51 -5.49
CA LEU A 84 21.97 -42.84 -6.91
C LEU A 84 21.88 -44.35 -6.95
N ASN A 85 20.69 -44.82 -7.35
CA ASN A 85 20.44 -46.18 -7.76
C ASN A 85 21.55 -46.60 -8.70
N ASN A 86 22.51 -47.31 -8.11
CA ASN A 86 23.56 -48.00 -8.81
C ASN A 86 22.84 -49.11 -9.58
N THR A 87 22.36 -48.81 -10.79
CA THR A 87 22.22 -49.85 -11.81
C THR A 87 23.63 -50.33 -12.07
N SER A 88 24.08 -51.21 -11.19
CA SER A 88 25.34 -51.91 -11.28
C SER A 88 25.33 -52.62 -12.62
N ILE A 89 25.98 -52.01 -13.62
CA ILE A 89 26.35 -52.68 -14.84
C ILE A 89 27.15 -53.90 -14.41
N PRO A 90 26.65 -55.14 -14.63
CA PRO A 90 27.45 -56.29 -14.33
C PRO A 90 28.61 -56.28 -15.33
N TYR A 91 29.78 -55.85 -14.88
CA TYR A 91 31.03 -56.26 -15.48
C TYR A 91 31.10 -57.78 -15.31
N ARG A 92 30.46 -58.53 -16.21
CA ARG A 92 30.72 -59.97 -16.35
C ARG A 92 32.20 -60.08 -16.69
N ARG A 93 33.00 -60.46 -15.68
CA ARG A 93 34.35 -60.96 -15.87
C ARG A 93 34.27 -62.14 -16.81
N ALA A 94 34.58 -61.92 -18.08
CA ALA A 94 34.69 -62.97 -19.08
C ALA A 94 36.01 -63.72 -18.86
N SER A 95 36.03 -64.65 -17.91
CA SER A 95 37.04 -65.71 -17.92
C SER A 95 36.55 -66.83 -18.84
N ALA A 96 36.71 -66.63 -20.14
CA ALA A 96 36.55 -67.69 -21.13
C ALA A 96 37.78 -67.70 -22.03
N GLN A 97 38.65 -68.67 -21.75
CA GLN A 97 39.57 -69.36 -22.66
C GLN A 97 39.90 -68.63 -23.97
N LEU A 98 41.12 -68.07 -24.00
CA LEU A 98 41.75 -67.49 -25.17
C LEU A 98 42.06 -68.59 -26.21
N SER A 99 41.09 -68.89 -27.08
CA SER A 99 41.30 -69.65 -28.31
C SER A 99 41.53 -68.70 -29.48
N ASN A 100 42.80 -68.59 -29.86
CA ASN A 100 43.39 -68.16 -31.13
C ASN A 100 42.43 -67.69 -32.26
N SER A 101 41.75 -66.54 -32.07
CA SER A 101 40.96 -65.82 -33.09
C SER A 101 40.96 -64.30 -32.81
N ASN A 102 42.13 -63.77 -32.50
CA ASN A 102 42.31 -62.44 -31.92
C ASN A 102 41.92 -61.25 -32.84
N GLY A 103 41.79 -61.45 -34.16
CA GLY A 103 41.45 -60.35 -35.07
C GLY A 103 39.95 -60.03 -35.13
N HIS A 104 39.10 -61.06 -35.11
CA HIS A 104 37.66 -60.90 -35.33
C HIS A 104 36.93 -60.42 -34.07
N ILE A 105 37.29 -60.94 -32.89
CA ILE A 105 36.66 -60.56 -31.61
C ILE A 105 36.98 -59.10 -31.24
N ASN A 106 38.19 -58.63 -31.54
CA ASN A 106 38.59 -57.24 -31.34
C ASN A 106 37.75 -56.29 -32.21
N ALA A 107 37.46 -56.65 -33.47
CA ALA A 107 36.61 -55.83 -34.34
C ALA A 107 35.16 -55.73 -33.82
N HIS A 108 34.59 -56.82 -33.29
CA HIS A 108 33.24 -56.81 -32.71
C HIS A 108 33.14 -55.97 -31.44
N LEU A 109 34.15 -56.04 -30.56
CA LEU A 109 34.21 -55.18 -29.38
C LEU A 109 34.35 -53.70 -29.76
N VAL A 110 35.23 -53.39 -30.72
CA VAL A 110 35.42 -52.02 -31.22
C VAL A 110 34.13 -51.49 -31.84
N ASN A 111 33.40 -52.30 -32.61
CA ASN A 111 32.09 -51.92 -33.14
C ASN A 111 31.08 -51.65 -32.03
N LYS A 112 31.02 -52.50 -31.01
CA LYS A 112 30.12 -52.30 -29.85
C LYS A 112 30.47 -51.03 -29.06
N LEU A 113 31.76 -50.80 -28.82
CA LEU A 113 32.22 -49.57 -28.16
C LEU A 113 31.92 -48.33 -29.02
N SER A 114 32.05 -48.42 -30.35
CA SER A 114 31.71 -47.33 -31.27
C SER A 114 30.21 -47.03 -31.28
N THR A 115 29.35 -48.05 -31.19
CA THR A 115 27.90 -47.84 -31.07
C THR A 115 27.51 -47.22 -29.74
N GLU A 116 28.14 -47.65 -28.64
CA GLU A 116 27.93 -47.04 -27.31
C GLU A 116 28.47 -45.60 -27.27
N LEU A 117 29.63 -45.35 -27.86
CA LEU A 117 30.19 -44.00 -27.97
C LEU A 117 29.23 -43.08 -28.72
N ARG A 118 28.70 -43.50 -29.87
CA ARG A 118 27.73 -42.71 -30.63
C ARG A 118 26.41 -42.49 -29.87
N ARG A 119 25.98 -43.45 -29.05
CA ARG A 119 24.82 -43.28 -28.15
C ARG A 119 25.11 -42.23 -27.08
N LEU A 120 26.26 -42.33 -26.40
CA LEU A 120 26.67 -41.37 -25.37
C LEU A 120 26.90 -39.97 -25.95
N GLU A 121 27.46 -39.87 -27.15
CA GLU A 121 27.58 -38.59 -27.89
C GLU A 121 26.20 -38.02 -28.22
N GLY A 122 25.25 -38.87 -28.61
CA GLY A 122 23.86 -38.49 -28.81
C GLY A 122 23.21 -37.96 -27.54
N GLU A 123 23.35 -38.69 -26.42
CA GLU A 123 22.84 -38.29 -25.10
C GLU A 123 23.49 -36.99 -24.61
N LEU A 124 24.78 -36.80 -24.86
CA LEU A 124 25.46 -35.56 -24.56
C LEU A 124 24.93 -34.41 -25.42
N SER A 125 24.66 -34.65 -26.70
CA SER A 125 24.11 -33.65 -27.60
C SER A 125 22.69 -33.24 -27.20
N THR A 126 21.82 -34.20 -26.88
CA THR A 126 20.46 -33.92 -26.43
C THR A 126 20.44 -33.23 -25.07
N SER A 127 21.32 -33.63 -24.15
CA SER A 127 21.47 -32.96 -22.85
C SER A 127 21.98 -31.52 -22.98
N LYS A 128 22.90 -31.25 -23.91
CA LYS A 128 23.34 -29.88 -24.21
C LYS A 128 22.24 -29.03 -24.81
N GLU A 129 21.45 -29.60 -25.72
CA GLU A 129 20.31 -28.91 -26.32
C GLU A 129 19.24 -28.58 -25.28
N SER A 130 18.88 -29.53 -24.41
CA SER A 130 17.92 -29.29 -23.34
C SER A 130 18.42 -28.24 -22.35
N TYR A 131 19.72 -28.26 -22.01
CA TYR A 131 20.34 -27.22 -21.18
C TYR A 131 20.23 -25.83 -21.81
N ASN A 132 20.54 -25.70 -23.10
CA ASN A 132 20.44 -24.42 -23.80
C ASN A 132 18.99 -23.92 -23.89
N ASN A 133 18.04 -24.83 -24.11
CA ASN A 133 16.62 -24.51 -24.10
C ASN A 133 16.17 -24.00 -22.73
N LEU A 134 16.58 -24.69 -21.65
CA LEU A 134 16.27 -24.26 -20.29
C LEU A 134 16.92 -22.93 -19.95
N LEU A 135 18.15 -22.67 -20.41
CA LEU A 135 18.83 -21.39 -20.23
C LEU A 135 18.07 -20.26 -20.94
N SER A 136 17.55 -20.51 -22.14
CA SER A 136 16.73 -19.56 -22.89
C SER A 136 15.39 -19.30 -22.19
N GLU A 137 14.74 -20.34 -21.67
CA GLU A 137 13.50 -20.20 -20.90
C GLU A 137 13.73 -19.42 -19.60
N LYS A 138 14.82 -19.70 -18.89
CA LYS A 138 15.24 -18.93 -17.71
C LYS A 138 15.46 -17.46 -18.04
N ALA A 139 16.11 -17.16 -19.16
CA ALA A 139 16.32 -15.77 -19.59
C ALA A 139 14.99 -15.06 -19.86
N LYS A 140 14.06 -15.71 -20.56
CA LYS A 140 12.72 -15.17 -20.82
C LYS A 140 11.91 -14.96 -19.54
N ALA A 141 11.96 -15.92 -18.61
CA ALA A 141 11.29 -15.80 -17.33
C ALA A 141 11.86 -14.64 -16.50
N ASN A 142 13.19 -14.45 -16.52
CA ASN A 142 13.83 -13.32 -15.86
C ASN A 142 13.41 -11.98 -16.48
N ASP A 143 13.35 -11.88 -17.81
CA ASP A 143 12.90 -10.67 -18.49
C ASP A 143 11.43 -10.36 -18.15
N GLU A 144 10.58 -11.38 -18.07
CA GLU A 144 9.19 -11.23 -17.66
C GLU A 144 9.06 -10.81 -16.18
N ILE A 145 9.88 -11.37 -15.28
CA ILE A 145 9.93 -10.94 -13.88
C ILE A 145 10.34 -9.46 -13.79
N LEU A 146 11.34 -9.02 -14.56
CA LEU A 146 11.73 -7.61 -14.58
C LEU A 146 10.60 -6.73 -15.10
N ARG A 147 9.90 -7.14 -16.16
CA ARG A 147 8.72 -6.43 -16.68
C ARG A 147 7.62 -6.30 -15.64
N LEU A 148 7.31 -7.38 -14.92
CA LEU A 148 6.30 -7.38 -13.86
C LEU A 148 6.72 -6.54 -12.66
N LEU A 149 8.00 -6.52 -12.30
CA LEU A 149 8.52 -5.65 -11.25
C LEU A 149 8.37 -4.17 -11.63
N GLU A 150 8.72 -3.79 -12.86
CA GLU A 150 8.52 -2.42 -13.34
C GLU A 150 7.04 -2.02 -13.37
N GLU A 151 6.14 -2.94 -13.71
CA GLU A 151 4.70 -2.71 -13.69
C GLU A 151 4.18 -2.56 -12.25
N ASN A 152 4.69 -3.36 -11.31
CA ASN A 152 4.36 -3.27 -9.90
C ASN A 152 4.82 -1.93 -9.30
N ASP A 153 6.06 -1.49 -9.61
CA ASP A 153 6.58 -0.19 -9.18
C ASP A 153 5.72 0.97 -9.69
N LYS A 154 5.26 0.90 -10.95
CA LYS A 154 4.33 1.88 -11.53
C LYS A 154 2.97 1.86 -10.84
N PHE A 155 2.46 0.66 -10.53
CA PHE A 155 1.19 0.50 -9.82
C PHE A 155 1.26 1.11 -8.41
N ASP A 156 2.36 0.89 -7.70
CA ASP A 156 2.60 1.46 -6.37
C ASP A 156 2.69 3.00 -6.42
N GLU A 157 3.35 3.55 -7.43
CA GLU A 157 3.40 5.00 -7.64
C GLU A 157 2.01 5.59 -7.92
N VAL A 158 1.21 4.95 -8.79
CA VAL A 158 -0.17 5.37 -9.06
C VAL A 158 -1.03 5.27 -7.79
N ASN A 159 -0.86 4.23 -6.98
CA ASN A 159 -1.57 4.10 -5.71
C ASN A 159 -1.21 5.20 -4.72
N LYS A 160 0.07 5.57 -4.60
CA LYS A 160 0.48 6.71 -3.77
C LYS A 160 -0.17 8.01 -4.24
N GLN A 161 -0.19 8.26 -5.55
CA GLN A 161 -0.85 9.44 -6.12
C GLN A 161 -2.36 9.43 -5.87
N LYS A 162 -2.99 8.25 -6.01
CA LYS A 162 -4.42 8.05 -5.71
C LYS A 162 -4.70 8.35 -4.23
N ASP A 163 -3.89 7.84 -3.30
CA ASP A 163 -4.06 8.08 -1.88
C ASP A 163 -3.82 9.55 -1.50
N GLU A 164 -2.83 10.22 -2.13
CA GLU A 164 -2.62 11.66 -1.97
C GLU A 164 -3.82 12.48 -2.47
N LEU A 165 -4.37 12.11 -3.64
CA LEU A 165 -5.56 12.76 -4.19
C LEU A 165 -6.79 12.54 -3.31
N LEU A 166 -6.99 11.33 -2.78
CA LEU A 166 -8.08 11.05 -1.85
C LEU A 166 -7.98 11.92 -0.59
N ARG A 167 -6.77 12.06 -0.03
CA ARG A 167 -6.54 12.94 1.13
C ARG A 167 -6.84 14.40 0.81
N LYS A 168 -6.47 14.88 -0.38
CA LYS A 168 -6.80 16.26 -0.83
C LYS A 168 -8.30 16.45 -0.98
N VAL A 169 -9.01 15.47 -1.53
CA VAL A 169 -10.47 15.49 -1.66
C VAL A 169 -11.13 15.57 -0.28
N GLU A 170 -10.72 14.71 0.66
CA GLU A 170 -11.24 14.72 2.03
C GLU A 170 -10.98 16.07 2.72
N GLN A 171 -9.78 16.62 2.57
CA GLN A 171 -9.45 17.94 3.13
C GLN A 171 -10.33 19.06 2.53
N ILE A 172 -10.57 19.03 1.22
CA ILE A 172 -11.44 20.02 0.56
C ILE A 172 -12.88 19.83 1.02
N GLN A 173 -13.34 18.59 1.17
CA GLN A 173 -14.70 18.30 1.61
C GLN A 173 -14.94 18.80 3.04
N SER A 174 -14.00 18.59 3.96
CA SER A 174 -14.06 19.16 5.31
C SER A 174 -14.05 20.70 5.30
N LYS A 175 -13.23 21.33 4.45
CA LYS A 175 -13.25 22.80 4.28
C LYS A 175 -14.56 23.31 3.69
N LEU A 176 -15.16 22.55 2.77
CA LEU A 176 -16.43 22.89 2.17
C LEU A 176 -17.56 22.79 3.20
N GLU A 177 -17.59 21.72 3.99
CA GLU A 177 -18.57 21.51 5.06
C GLU A 177 -18.49 22.62 6.11
N THR A 178 -17.28 22.95 6.59
CA THR A 178 -17.09 24.08 7.51
C THR A 178 -17.49 25.42 6.90
N SER A 179 -17.20 25.65 5.61
CA SER A 179 -17.63 26.87 4.92
C SER A 179 -19.15 26.94 4.75
N LEU A 180 -19.82 25.81 4.49
CA LEU A 180 -21.27 25.72 4.41
C LEU A 180 -21.91 25.97 5.78
N GLN A 181 -21.34 25.43 6.86
CA GLN A 181 -21.81 25.70 8.21
C GLN A 181 -21.68 27.19 8.55
N LEU A 182 -20.51 27.79 8.30
CA LEU A 182 -20.29 29.22 8.53
C LEU A 182 -21.25 30.09 7.70
N LEU A 183 -21.51 29.70 6.46
CA LEU A 183 -22.50 30.39 5.62
C LEU A 183 -23.92 30.27 6.18
N GLY A 184 -24.27 29.10 6.73
CA GLY A 184 -25.53 28.88 7.45
C GLY A 184 -25.66 29.81 8.65
N GLU A 185 -24.67 29.82 9.54
CA GLU A 185 -24.63 30.70 10.72
C GLU A 185 -24.72 32.19 10.33
N LYS A 186 -24.05 32.59 9.25
CA LYS A 186 -24.14 33.95 8.72
C LYS A 186 -25.50 34.29 8.14
N THR A 187 -26.16 33.34 7.49
CA THR A 187 -27.50 33.54 6.94
C THR A 187 -28.53 33.70 8.06
N GLU A 188 -28.44 32.88 9.11
CA GLU A 188 -29.29 33.00 10.30
C GLU A 188 -29.08 34.34 11.02
N GLN A 189 -27.83 34.79 11.18
CA GLN A 189 -27.52 36.09 11.75
C GLN A 189 -28.12 37.25 10.93
N VAL A 190 -28.13 37.15 9.60
CA VAL A 190 -28.74 38.17 8.74
C VAL A 190 -30.25 38.18 8.93
N GLU A 191 -30.91 37.02 8.97
CA GLU A 191 -32.35 36.91 9.20
C GLU A 191 -32.77 37.47 10.57
N GLU A 192 -31.99 37.19 11.62
CA GLU A 192 -32.20 37.76 12.96
C GLU A 192 -32.11 39.29 12.94
N LEU A 193 -31.06 39.85 12.32
CA LEU A 193 -30.90 41.30 12.21
C LEU A 193 -31.99 41.96 11.35
N GLU A 194 -32.46 41.29 10.29
CA GLU A 194 -33.57 41.79 9.47
C GLU A 194 -34.88 41.84 10.28
N ASN A 195 -35.14 40.83 11.12
CA ASN A 195 -36.28 40.82 12.04
C ASN A 195 -36.14 41.92 13.10
N ASP A 196 -34.97 42.09 13.71
CA ASP A 196 -34.70 43.16 14.68
C ASP A 196 -34.96 44.56 14.09
N VAL A 197 -34.56 44.77 12.83
CA VAL A 197 -34.80 46.03 12.12
C VAL A 197 -36.29 46.23 11.83
N SER A 198 -37.01 45.16 11.49
CA SER A 198 -38.46 45.22 11.28
C SER A 198 -39.19 45.60 12.57
N ASP A 199 -38.84 44.96 13.68
CA ASP A 199 -39.43 45.22 15.00
C ASP A 199 -39.13 46.65 15.47
N LEU A 200 -37.89 47.12 15.28
CA LEU A 200 -37.52 48.49 15.58
C LEU A 200 -38.35 49.51 14.78
N LYS A 201 -38.59 49.21 13.50
CA LYS A 201 -39.40 50.06 12.63
C LYS A 201 -40.86 50.09 13.09
N GLU A 202 -41.43 48.95 13.51
CA GLU A 202 -42.78 48.88 14.04
C GLU A 202 -42.92 49.69 15.33
N MET A 203 -41.99 49.51 16.28
CA MET A 203 -41.97 50.28 17.54
C MET A 203 -41.83 51.79 17.28
N MET A 204 -40.99 52.20 16.32
CA MET A 204 -40.90 53.61 15.93
C MET A 204 -42.22 54.14 15.35
N HIS A 205 -42.91 53.33 14.55
CA HIS A 205 -44.21 53.69 13.99
C HIS A 205 -45.26 53.86 15.09
N GLU A 206 -45.33 52.92 16.04
CA GLU A 206 -46.22 53.00 17.19
C GLU A 206 -45.95 54.24 18.04
N GLN A 207 -44.68 54.56 18.32
CA GLN A 207 -44.33 55.76 19.11
C GLN A 207 -44.74 57.06 18.40
N VAL A 208 -44.55 57.13 17.08
CA VAL A 208 -45.00 58.28 16.28
C VAL A 208 -46.52 58.39 16.30
N GLN A 209 -47.23 57.27 16.11
CA GLN A 209 -48.69 57.23 16.15
C GLN A 209 -49.24 57.68 17.51
N GLN A 210 -48.65 57.19 18.62
CA GLN A 210 -49.00 57.62 19.98
C GLN A 210 -48.77 59.12 20.18
N MET A 211 -47.65 59.67 19.67
CA MET A 211 -47.38 61.11 19.75
C MET A 211 -48.41 61.93 18.95
N VAL A 212 -48.83 61.47 17.78
CA VAL A 212 -49.87 62.12 16.96
C VAL A 212 -51.21 62.11 17.70
N GLU A 213 -51.62 60.96 18.24
CA GLU A 213 -52.88 60.84 19.00
C GLU A 213 -52.90 61.74 20.24
N ILE A 214 -51.77 61.87 20.93
CA ILE A 214 -51.63 62.78 22.08
C ILE A 214 -51.74 64.25 21.63
N GLN A 215 -51.13 64.62 20.50
CA GLN A 215 -51.25 65.97 19.94
C GLN A 215 -52.69 66.29 19.53
N GLU A 216 -53.42 65.34 18.93
CA GLU A 216 -54.83 65.53 18.58
C GLU A 216 -55.72 65.68 19.82
N LYS A 217 -55.47 64.92 20.89
CA LYS A 217 -56.22 65.04 22.15
C LYS A 217 -55.96 66.34 22.92
N MET A 218 -54.80 66.98 22.70
CA MET A 218 -54.46 68.26 23.34
C MET A 218 -54.99 69.48 22.58
N ARG A 219 -55.56 69.31 21.39
CA ARG A 219 -56.08 70.38 20.53
C ARG A 219 -57.60 70.52 20.63
#